data_AF-A0AAQ4RJX1-F1
#
_entry.id   AF-A0AAQ4RJX1-F1
#
_cell.length_a   1.000
_cell.length_b   1.000
_cell.length_c   1.000
_cell.angle_alpha   90.00
_cell.angle_beta   90.00
_cell.angle_gamma   90.00
#
_symmetry.space_group_name_H-M   'P 1'
#
loop_
_entity.id
_entity.type
_entity.pdbx_description
1 polymer ?
#
loop_
_entity_poly.entity_id
_entity_poly.type
_entity_poly.pdbx_seq_one_letter_code
_entity_poly.pdbx_strand_id
1 'polypeptide(L)'
;MDLPDGIRKRLEDFSRNVLFDQSGTRTVARENDTFLPHDKRLLSSLHLQMSLYFNMWFFPLWWISEAVMLHLKYPALPDYYKFILVTVLILMTLIEAIRLFLGYSGNLQEQVPELAGFWLLSILLQFPLILFQLFNEAILMQPLERGVHIVLAIFILAQALSGFVTLRDMVRHTGRHFHLRQFD
;
A
#
# COMPACT_ATOMS: atom_id res chain seq x y z
N MET A 1 53.83 46.84 12.28
CA MET A 1 52.49 47.41 12.54
C MET A 1 51.75 46.35 13.33
N ASP A 2 51.86 46.40 14.65
CA ASP A 2 51.22 45.41 15.52
C ASP A 2 49.71 45.65 15.53
N LEU A 3 48.95 44.57 15.33
CA LEU A 3 47.50 44.63 15.20
C LEU A 3 46.90 44.97 16.58
N PRO A 4 45.93 45.91 16.66
CA PRO A 4 45.30 46.29 17.93
C PRO A 4 44.74 45.08 18.67
N ASP A 5 45.00 44.98 19.98
CA ASP A 5 44.69 43.80 20.79
C ASP A 5 43.21 43.37 20.73
N GLY A 6 42.29 44.32 20.59
CA GLY A 6 40.87 44.04 20.44
C GLY A 6 40.51 43.32 19.13
N ILE A 7 41.24 43.59 18.05
CA ILE A 7 41.04 42.95 16.73
C ILE A 7 41.65 41.55 16.76
N ARG A 8 42.82 41.40 17.40
CA ARG A 8 43.47 40.10 17.63
C ARG A 8 42.54 39.14 18.38
N LYS A 9 41.96 39.59 19.48
CA LYS A 9 41.06 38.77 20.31
C LYS A 9 39.79 38.34 19.55
N ARG A 10 39.20 39.24 18.76
CA ARG A 10 38.04 38.91 17.92
C ARG A 10 38.36 37.93 16.80
N LEU A 11 39.53 38.04 16.17
CA LEU A 11 40.00 37.07 15.17
C LEU A 11 40.31 35.71 15.79
N GLU A 12 40.83 35.70 17.02
CA GLU A 12 41.09 34.47 17.76
C GLU A 12 39.79 33.78 18.18
N ASP A 13 38.79 34.53 18.64
CA ASP A 13 37.46 34.02 18.97
C ASP A 13 36.72 33.52 17.71
N PHE A 14 36.83 34.25 16.60
CA PHE A 14 36.23 33.85 15.32
C PHE A 14 36.92 32.62 14.73
N SER A 15 38.26 32.57 14.78
CA SER A 15 39.05 31.40 14.40
C SER A 15 38.69 30.20 15.27
N ARG A 16 38.58 30.37 16.59
CA ARG A 16 38.21 29.31 17.52
C ARG A 16 36.79 28.82 17.25
N ASN A 17 35.83 29.71 17.00
CA ASN A 17 34.46 29.30 16.68
C ASN A 17 34.35 28.64 15.30
N VAL A 18 35.08 29.11 14.29
CA VAL A 18 35.01 28.55 12.93
C VAL A 18 35.81 27.23 12.79
N LEU A 19 36.96 27.09 13.48
CA LEU A 19 37.77 25.87 13.46
C LEU A 19 37.30 24.81 14.46
N PHE A 20 36.70 25.17 15.61
CA PHE A 20 36.24 24.19 16.60
C PHE A 20 34.75 23.83 16.51
N ASP A 21 33.92 24.55 15.76
CA ASP A 21 32.52 24.14 15.51
C ASP A 21 32.36 23.03 14.44
N GLN A 22 33.47 22.41 14.02
CA GLN A 22 33.47 21.22 13.16
C GLN A 22 34.08 19.96 13.82
N SER A 23 34.42 20.00 15.11
CA SER A 23 35.04 18.86 15.81
C SER A 23 34.39 18.52 17.17
N GLY A 24 33.08 18.77 17.31
CA GLY A 24 32.25 18.26 18.41
C GLY A 24 31.64 16.87 18.13
N THR A 25 32.16 16.13 17.16
CA THR A 25 31.78 14.75 16.87
C THR A 25 32.80 13.80 17.51
N ARG A 26 32.34 13.07 18.54
CA ARG A 26 32.92 11.86 19.19
C ARG A 26 33.48 12.06 20.61
N THR A 27 33.03 11.11 21.44
CA THR A 27 33.58 10.66 22.73
C THR A 27 33.34 11.49 23.98
N VAL A 28 32.08 11.55 24.42
CA VAL A 28 31.73 11.14 25.80
C VAL A 28 30.62 10.11 25.67
N ALA A 29 30.98 8.84 25.78
CA ALA A 29 30.04 7.74 25.85
C ALA A 29 29.42 7.66 27.25
N ARG A 30 28.21 7.08 27.30
CA ARG A 30 27.49 6.54 28.47
C ARG A 30 26.70 7.53 29.34
N GLU A 31 25.45 7.77 28.91
CA GLU A 31 24.20 7.56 29.66
C GLU A 31 23.12 8.44 29.03
N ASN A 32 22.58 7.99 27.90
CA ASN A 32 21.23 8.25 27.42
C ASN A 32 21.08 7.53 26.06
N ASP A 33 21.09 6.20 26.10
CA ASP A 33 20.53 5.36 25.03
C ASP A 33 19.00 5.44 25.07
N THR A 34 18.47 6.66 24.91
CA THR A 34 17.04 6.92 24.90
C THR A 34 16.68 7.45 23.52
N PHE A 35 16.42 6.51 22.62
CA PHE A 35 15.42 6.64 21.55
C PHE A 35 15.43 7.97 20.81
N LEU A 36 16.43 8.20 19.95
CA LEU A 36 16.22 9.10 18.82
C LEU A 36 15.26 8.39 17.85
N PRO A 37 14.05 8.92 17.61
CA PRO A 37 13.08 8.23 16.79
C PRO A 37 13.54 8.32 15.35
N HIS A 38 13.98 7.19 14.82
CA HIS A 38 13.95 6.89 13.40
C HIS A 38 12.51 6.83 12.85
N ASP A 39 11.50 7.23 13.64
CA ASP A 39 10.04 7.15 13.40
C ASP A 39 9.51 8.15 12.37
N LYS A 40 10.32 8.51 11.36
CA LYS A 40 9.80 8.97 10.06
C LYS A 40 9.85 7.88 9.00
N ARG A 41 10.17 6.65 9.41
CA ARG A 41 10.52 5.54 8.54
C ARG A 41 9.32 4.60 8.44
N LEU A 42 8.54 4.79 7.36
CA LEU A 42 7.59 3.82 6.78
C LEU A 42 6.25 3.67 7.55
N LEU A 43 5.30 4.62 7.43
CA LEU A 43 3.89 4.29 7.73
C LEU A 43 3.27 3.42 6.62
N SER A 44 3.95 3.29 5.47
CA SER A 44 3.62 2.33 4.43
C SER A 44 3.72 0.89 4.94
N SER A 45 2.62 0.14 4.85
CA SER A 45 2.57 -1.25 5.28
C SER A 45 3.32 -2.15 4.30
N LEU A 46 4.47 -2.67 4.72
CA LEU A 46 5.27 -3.61 3.91
C LEU A 46 4.46 -4.85 3.52
N HIS A 47 3.64 -5.36 4.44
CA HIS A 47 2.84 -6.56 4.20
C HIS A 47 1.82 -6.36 3.08
N LEU A 48 1.11 -5.21 3.11
CA LEU A 48 0.17 -4.85 2.05
C LEU A 48 0.90 -4.69 0.71
N GLN A 49 2.06 -4.04 0.70
CA GLN A 49 2.86 -3.83 -0.51
C GLN A 49 3.31 -5.15 -1.15
N MET A 50 3.81 -6.09 -0.34
CA MET A 50 4.22 -7.41 -0.82
C MET A 50 3.03 -8.20 -1.38
N SER A 51 1.88 -8.15 -0.70
CA SER A 51 0.67 -8.83 -1.19
C SER A 51 0.18 -8.24 -2.51
N LEU A 52 0.19 -6.91 -2.67
CA LEU A 52 -0.17 -6.24 -3.91
C LEU A 52 0.76 -6.63 -5.06
N TYR A 53 2.07 -6.69 -4.79
CA TYR A 53 3.07 -7.09 -5.77
C TYR A 53 2.83 -8.51 -6.31
N PHE A 54 2.62 -9.49 -5.42
CA PHE A 54 2.35 -10.86 -5.85
C PHE A 54 1.03 -10.97 -6.61
N ASN A 55 0.00 -10.25 -6.16
CA ASN A 55 -1.28 -10.25 -6.84
C ASN A 55 -1.21 -9.63 -8.25
N MET A 56 -0.40 -8.59 -8.44
CA MET A 56 -0.16 -7.99 -9.77
C MET A 56 0.42 -9.00 -10.78
N TRP A 57 1.29 -9.90 -10.35
CA TRP A 57 1.85 -10.95 -11.20
C TRP A 57 0.93 -12.16 -11.35
N PHE A 58 0.15 -12.47 -10.31
CA PHE A 58 -0.84 -13.54 -10.34
C PHE A 58 -2.04 -13.19 -11.24
N PHE A 59 -2.42 -11.92 -11.31
CA PHE A 59 -3.63 -11.50 -12.01
C PHE A 59 -3.65 -11.83 -13.52
N PRO A 60 -2.57 -11.63 -14.31
CA PRO A 60 -2.52 -12.10 -15.69
C PRO A 60 -2.73 -13.60 -15.83
N LEU A 61 -2.19 -14.40 -14.91
CA LEU A 61 -2.38 -15.85 -14.88
C LEU A 61 -3.84 -16.21 -14.58
N TRP A 62 -4.45 -15.55 -13.60
CA TRP A 62 -5.87 -15.68 -13.30
C TRP A 62 -6.73 -15.35 -14.53
N TRP A 63 -6.45 -14.24 -15.21
CA TRP A 63 -7.20 -13.78 -16.37
C TRP A 63 -7.12 -14.77 -17.54
N ILE A 64 -5.92 -15.27 -17.86
CA ILE A 64 -5.74 -16.27 -18.93
C ILE A 64 -6.49 -17.55 -18.58
N SER A 65 -6.38 -18.02 -17.33
CA SER A 65 -7.10 -19.20 -16.86
C SER A 65 -8.61 -19.03 -17.03
N GLU A 66 -9.17 -17.90 -16.57
CA GLU A 66 -10.60 -17.62 -16.65
C GLU A 66 -11.07 -17.50 -18.09
N ALA A 67 -10.32 -16.80 -18.96
CA ALA A 67 -10.67 -16.63 -20.37
C ALA A 67 -10.68 -17.97 -21.12
N VAL A 68 -9.67 -18.83 -20.88
CA VAL A 68 -9.59 -20.16 -21.49
C VAL A 68 -10.73 -21.06 -21.00
N MET A 69 -10.97 -21.11 -19.69
CA MET A 69 -12.01 -21.96 -19.12
C MET A 69 -13.42 -21.50 -19.52
N LEU A 70 -13.66 -20.17 -19.55
CA LEU A 70 -14.89 -19.60 -20.10
C LEU A 70 -15.09 -20.00 -21.57
N HIS A 71 -14.03 -19.95 -22.40
CA HIS A 71 -14.12 -20.38 -23.80
C HIS A 71 -14.50 -21.85 -23.95
N LEU A 72 -13.90 -22.73 -23.12
CA LEU A 72 -14.17 -24.17 -23.15
C LEU A 72 -15.62 -24.50 -22.74
N LYS A 73 -16.16 -23.83 -21.73
CA LYS A 73 -17.54 -24.08 -21.25
C LYS A 73 -18.60 -23.24 -21.98
N TYR A 74 -18.19 -22.26 -22.78
CA TYR A 74 -19.09 -21.32 -23.47
C TYR A 74 -20.26 -22.00 -24.22
N PRO A 75 -20.06 -23.10 -24.98
CA PRO A 75 -21.16 -23.75 -25.70
C PRO A 75 -22.18 -24.44 -24.80
N ALA A 76 -21.76 -24.88 -23.61
CA ALA A 76 -22.60 -25.62 -22.66
C ALA A 76 -23.41 -24.70 -21.74
N LEU A 77 -23.09 -23.41 -21.71
CA LEU A 77 -23.75 -22.44 -20.84
C LEU A 77 -25.08 -21.93 -21.45
N PRO A 78 -26.08 -21.64 -20.60
CA PRO A 78 -27.24 -20.86 -21.01
C PRO A 78 -26.86 -19.45 -21.48
N ASP A 79 -27.61 -18.88 -22.43
CA ASP A 79 -27.24 -17.60 -23.07
C ASP A 79 -27.11 -16.42 -22.10
N TYR A 80 -27.96 -16.37 -21.06
CA TYR A 80 -27.87 -15.32 -20.05
C TYR A 80 -26.58 -15.43 -19.22
N TYR A 81 -26.11 -16.65 -18.93
CA TYR A 81 -24.83 -16.85 -18.22
C TYR A 81 -23.64 -16.44 -19.07
N LYS A 82 -23.68 -16.67 -20.39
CA LYS A 82 -22.61 -16.21 -21.29
C LYS A 82 -22.39 -14.69 -21.16
N PHE A 83 -23.48 -13.93 -21.24
CA PHE A 83 -23.42 -12.47 -21.11
C PHE A 83 -22.94 -12.03 -19.73
N ILE A 84 -23.47 -12.65 -18.66
CA ILE A 84 -23.08 -12.36 -17.28
C ILE A 84 -21.59 -12.61 -17.07
N LEU A 85 -21.06 -13.77 -17.46
CA LEU A 85 -19.67 -14.13 -17.21
C LEU A 85 -18.68 -13.26 -18.00
N VAL A 86 -18.98 -12.95 -19.26
CA VAL A 86 -18.17 -12.00 -20.05
C VAL A 86 -18.15 -10.62 -19.37
N THR A 87 -19.31 -10.17 -18.90
CA THR A 87 -19.41 -8.89 -18.18
C THR A 87 -18.62 -8.92 -16.88
N VAL A 88 -18.72 -10.00 -16.10
CA VAL A 88 -17.96 -10.20 -14.85
C VAL A 88 -16.47 -10.21 -15.12
N LEU A 89 -15.98 -10.90 -16.16
CA LEU A 89 -14.57 -10.93 -16.53
C LEU A 89 -14.03 -9.52 -16.84
N ILE A 90 -14.77 -8.73 -17.63
CA ILE A 90 -14.40 -7.35 -17.96
C ILE A 90 -14.41 -6.46 -16.71
N LEU A 91 -15.49 -6.51 -15.92
CA LEU A 91 -15.62 -5.71 -14.71
C LEU A 91 -14.52 -6.05 -13.69
N MET A 92 -14.29 -7.33 -13.44
CA MET A 92 -13.22 -7.80 -12.55
C MET A 92 -11.85 -7.31 -13.02
N THR A 93 -11.59 -7.29 -14.32
CA THR A 93 -10.33 -6.77 -14.89
C THR A 93 -10.16 -5.28 -14.64
N LEU A 94 -11.21 -4.49 -14.90
CA LEU A 94 -11.18 -3.05 -14.68
C LEU A 94 -11.05 -2.71 -13.19
N ILE A 95 -11.86 -3.35 -12.35
CA ILE A 95 -11.86 -3.13 -10.90
C ILE A 95 -10.50 -3.53 -10.31
N GLU A 96 -9.94 -4.68 -10.70
CA GLU A 96 -8.62 -5.11 -10.25
C GLU A 96 -7.54 -4.09 -10.60
N ALA A 97 -7.51 -3.61 -11.85
CA ALA A 97 -6.49 -2.66 -12.30
C ALA A 97 -6.54 -1.36 -11.48
N ILE A 98 -7.74 -0.80 -11.29
CA ILE A 98 -7.94 0.40 -10.48
C ILE A 98 -7.59 0.11 -9.01
N ARG A 99 -8.01 -1.04 -8.48
CA ARG A 99 -7.75 -1.43 -7.09
C ARG A 99 -6.25 -1.56 -6.84
N LEU A 100 -5.51 -2.28 -7.67
CA LEU A 100 -4.05 -2.42 -7.54
C LEU A 100 -3.35 -1.05 -7.60
N PHE A 101 -3.78 -0.17 -8.51
CA PHE A 101 -3.25 1.19 -8.59
C PHE A 101 -3.48 1.98 -7.29
N LEU A 102 -4.72 2.00 -6.79
CA LEU A 102 -5.07 2.72 -5.57
C LEU A 102 -4.38 2.13 -4.34
N GLY A 103 -4.26 0.81 -4.25
CA GLY A 103 -3.55 0.14 -3.15
C GLY A 103 -2.06 0.48 -3.14
N TYR A 104 -1.41 0.47 -4.31
CA TYR A 104 0.00 0.80 -4.44
C TYR A 104 0.27 2.28 -4.15
N SER A 105 -0.53 3.17 -4.76
CA SER A 105 -0.41 4.63 -4.58
C SER A 105 -0.74 5.04 -3.15
N GLY A 106 -1.89 4.61 -2.62
CA GLY A 106 -2.35 4.96 -1.28
C GLY A 106 -1.43 4.45 -0.17
N ASN A 107 -0.87 3.25 -0.30
CA ASN A 107 0.06 2.72 0.69
C ASN A 107 1.43 3.41 0.67
N LEU A 108 1.97 3.74 -0.51
CA LEU A 108 3.30 4.38 -0.63
C LEU A 108 3.27 5.88 -0.35
N GLN A 109 2.23 6.56 -0.79
CA GLN A 109 2.07 8.01 -0.63
C GLN A 109 1.31 8.36 0.65
N GLU A 110 0.92 7.35 1.43
CA GLU A 110 0.18 7.48 2.69
C GLU A 110 -1.12 8.28 2.53
N GLN A 111 -1.74 8.17 1.36
CA GLN A 111 -2.95 8.91 1.04
C GLN A 111 -4.20 8.12 1.45
N VAL A 112 -4.89 8.66 2.46
CA VAL A 112 -6.14 8.12 3.02
C VAL A 112 -7.23 7.92 1.96
N PRO A 113 -7.53 8.87 1.04
CA PRO A 113 -8.64 8.69 0.11
C PRO A 113 -8.40 7.53 -0.87
N GLU A 114 -7.18 7.35 -1.38
CA GLU A 114 -6.80 6.28 -2.30
C GLU A 114 -6.90 4.93 -1.60
N LEU A 115 -6.39 4.84 -0.36
CA LEU A 115 -6.44 3.59 0.41
C LEU A 115 -7.89 3.23 0.82
N ALA A 116 -8.73 4.23 1.10
CA ALA A 116 -10.16 4.03 1.31
C ALA A 116 -10.84 3.52 0.04
N GLY A 117 -10.51 4.08 -1.14
CA GLY A 117 -10.98 3.59 -2.43
C GLY A 117 -10.56 2.15 -2.70
N PHE A 118 -9.29 1.81 -2.47
CA PHE A 118 -8.78 0.44 -2.53
C PHE A 118 -9.58 -0.51 -1.65
N TRP A 119 -9.79 -0.14 -0.38
CA TRP A 119 -10.50 -0.95 0.58
C TRP A 119 -11.97 -1.15 0.21
N LEU A 120 -12.63 -0.08 -0.24
CA LEU A 120 -14.01 -0.12 -0.72
C LEU A 120 -14.15 -1.03 -1.94
N LEU A 121 -13.29 -0.89 -2.96
CA LEU A 121 -13.30 -1.75 -4.14
C LEU A 121 -13.07 -3.22 -3.78
N SER A 122 -12.21 -3.49 -2.79
CA SER A 122 -11.93 -4.85 -2.31
C SER A 122 -13.18 -5.52 -1.74
N ILE A 123 -13.85 -4.87 -0.79
CA ILE A 123 -14.98 -5.46 -0.05
C ILE A 123 -16.30 -5.35 -0.80
N LEU A 124 -16.56 -4.23 -1.47
CA LEU A 124 -17.88 -3.95 -2.06
C LEU A 124 -18.02 -4.56 -3.45
N LEU A 125 -16.96 -4.55 -4.26
CA LEU A 125 -17.04 -4.98 -5.66
C LEU A 125 -16.31 -6.30 -5.88
N GLN A 126 -15.02 -6.36 -5.57
CA GLN A 126 -14.20 -7.52 -5.92
C GLN A 126 -14.61 -8.79 -5.16
N PHE A 127 -14.81 -8.67 -3.84
CA PHE A 127 -15.13 -9.82 -3.00
C PHE A 127 -16.47 -10.46 -3.38
N PRO A 128 -17.60 -9.73 -3.53
CA PRO A 128 -18.87 -10.33 -3.96
C PRO A 128 -18.80 -10.97 -5.35
N LEU A 129 -18.08 -10.38 -6.30
CA LEU A 129 -17.91 -10.95 -7.64
C LEU A 129 -17.10 -12.25 -7.62
N ILE A 130 -16.13 -12.38 -6.73
CA ILE A 130 -15.40 -13.63 -6.50
C ILE A 130 -16.28 -14.68 -5.84
N LEU A 131 -17.08 -14.30 -4.84
CA LEU A 131 -18.01 -15.24 -4.21
C LEU A 131 -19.09 -15.72 -5.20
N PHE A 132 -19.57 -14.83 -6.08
CA PHE A 132 -20.51 -15.19 -7.14
C PHE A 132 -19.92 -16.28 -8.05
N GLN A 133 -18.66 -16.14 -8.49
CA GLN A 133 -17.98 -17.15 -9.28
C GLN A 133 -17.76 -18.44 -8.49
N LEU A 134 -17.38 -18.35 -7.21
CA LEU A 134 -17.06 -19.51 -6.37
C LEU A 134 -18.25 -20.36 -5.94
N PHE A 135 -19.42 -19.75 -5.71
CA PHE A 135 -20.57 -20.44 -5.10
C PHE A 135 -21.73 -20.69 -6.07
N ASN A 136 -21.72 -20.09 -7.25
CA ASN A 136 -22.79 -20.35 -8.21
C ASN A 136 -22.49 -21.62 -9.03
N GLU A 137 -23.09 -22.73 -8.60
CA GLU A 137 -22.94 -24.03 -9.24
C GLU A 137 -23.44 -24.06 -10.70
N ALA A 138 -24.37 -23.16 -11.07
CA ALA A 138 -24.91 -23.10 -12.43
C ALA A 138 -23.91 -22.58 -13.48
N ILE A 139 -22.76 -22.06 -13.04
CA ILE A 139 -21.67 -21.60 -13.91
C ILE A 139 -20.82 -22.79 -14.44
N LEU A 140 -21.13 -24.03 -14.03
CA LEU A 140 -20.38 -25.24 -14.40
C LEU A 140 -18.89 -25.09 -14.08
N MET A 141 -18.60 -24.66 -12.85
CA MET A 141 -17.24 -24.27 -12.47
C MET A 141 -16.26 -25.44 -12.49
N GLN A 142 -15.16 -25.24 -13.22
CA GLN A 142 -14.13 -26.24 -13.43
C GLN A 142 -13.08 -26.20 -12.30
N PRO A 143 -12.33 -27.31 -12.05
CA PRO A 143 -11.36 -27.36 -10.96
C PRO A 143 -10.27 -26.30 -11.04
N LEU A 144 -9.81 -25.95 -12.26
CA LEU A 144 -8.81 -24.89 -12.44
C LEU A 144 -9.37 -23.52 -12.05
N GLU A 145 -10.56 -23.16 -12.54
CA GLU A 145 -11.26 -21.92 -12.20
C GLU A 145 -11.40 -21.78 -10.68
N ARG A 146 -11.88 -22.85 -10.03
CA ARG A 146 -12.01 -22.88 -8.58
C ARG A 146 -10.68 -22.63 -7.88
N GLY A 147 -9.59 -23.25 -8.34
CA GLY A 147 -8.25 -23.05 -7.80
C GLY A 147 -7.80 -21.59 -7.90
N VAL A 148 -7.89 -21.00 -9.09
CA VAL A 148 -7.43 -19.63 -9.31
C VAL A 148 -8.31 -18.59 -8.60
N HIS A 149 -9.63 -18.82 -8.51
CA HIS A 149 -10.52 -17.94 -7.72
C HIS A 149 -10.24 -18.03 -6.21
N ILE A 150 -9.95 -19.22 -5.67
CA ILE A 150 -9.58 -19.36 -4.25
C ILE A 150 -8.31 -18.58 -3.96
N VAL A 151 -7.28 -18.70 -4.80
CA VAL A 151 -6.02 -17.97 -4.63
C VAL A 151 -6.27 -16.46 -4.70
N LEU A 152 -7.06 -15.99 -5.67
CA LEU A 152 -7.45 -14.57 -5.77
C LEU A 152 -8.24 -14.10 -4.54
N ALA A 153 -9.17 -14.93 -4.04
CA ALA A 153 -9.96 -14.64 -2.84
C ALA A 153 -9.07 -14.46 -1.61
N ILE A 154 -8.05 -15.31 -1.44
CA ILE A 154 -7.07 -15.21 -0.36
C ILE A 154 -6.29 -13.90 -0.47
N PHE A 155 -5.83 -13.54 -1.66
CA PHE A 155 -5.17 -12.25 -1.89
C PHE A 155 -6.07 -11.08 -1.51
N ILE A 156 -7.32 -11.06 -1.97
CA ILE A 156 -8.28 -9.99 -1.66
C ILE A 156 -8.56 -9.90 -0.16
N LEU A 157 -8.73 -11.04 0.53
CA LEU A 157 -8.99 -11.06 1.96
C LEU A 157 -7.79 -10.55 2.77
N ALA A 158 -6.58 -11.03 2.46
CA ALA A 158 -5.35 -10.56 3.11
C ALA A 158 -5.12 -9.06 2.88
N GLN A 159 -5.34 -8.60 1.65
CA GLN A 159 -5.30 -7.18 1.26
C GLN A 159 -6.35 -6.34 1.99
N ALA A 160 -7.58 -6.82 2.12
CA ALA A 160 -8.65 -6.09 2.80
C ALA A 160 -8.37 -5.95 4.30
N LEU A 161 -7.85 -6.99 4.96
CA LEU A 161 -7.49 -6.96 6.37
C LEU A 161 -6.33 -6.00 6.64
N SER A 162 -5.23 -6.16 5.88
CA SER A 162 -4.04 -5.32 5.99
C SER A 162 -4.31 -3.86 5.58
N GLY A 163 -5.12 -3.64 4.55
CA GLY A 163 -5.59 -2.33 4.12
C GLY A 163 -6.46 -1.64 5.15
N PHE A 164 -7.35 -2.37 5.84
CA PHE A 164 -8.14 -1.81 6.94
C PHE A 164 -7.26 -1.30 8.09
N VAL A 165 -6.28 -2.10 8.51
CA VAL A 165 -5.33 -1.72 9.58
C VAL A 165 -4.58 -0.45 9.17
N THR A 166 -4.00 -0.45 7.97
CA THR A 166 -3.24 0.67 7.41
C THR A 166 -4.10 1.94 7.33
N LEU A 167 -5.35 1.83 6.86
CA LEU A 167 -6.28 2.95 6.77
C LEU A 167 -6.64 3.51 8.14
N ARG A 168 -6.92 2.64 9.12
CA ARG A 168 -7.23 3.05 10.50
C ARG A 168 -6.08 3.83 11.12
N ASP A 169 -4.86 3.37 10.91
CA ASP A 169 -3.67 4.02 11.47
C ASP A 169 -3.41 5.36 10.79
N MET A 170 -3.49 5.43 9.45
CA MET A 170 -3.35 6.69 8.71
C MET A 170 -4.39 7.74 9.14
N VAL A 171 -5.67 7.38 9.27
CA VAL A 171 -6.73 8.31 9.72
C VAL A 171 -6.44 8.88 11.11
N ARG A 172 -5.90 8.06 12.03
CA ARG A 172 -5.51 8.50 13.38
C ARG A 172 -4.34 9.49 13.34
N HIS A 173 -3.37 9.28 12.46
CA HIS A 173 -2.24 10.19 12.29
C HIS A 173 -2.67 11.53 11.66
N THR A 174 -3.52 11.48 10.62
CA THR A 174 -4.07 12.67 9.97
C THR A 174 -4.85 13.54 10.97
N GLY A 175 -5.69 12.95 11.83
CA GLY A 175 -6.45 13.69 12.85
C GLY A 175 -5.57 14.44 13.86
N ARG A 176 -4.40 13.90 14.22
CA ARG A 176 -3.45 14.55 15.14
C ARG A 176 -2.76 15.76 14.51
N HIS A 177 -2.43 15.70 13.22
CA HIS A 177 -1.82 16.82 12.51
C HIS A 177 -2.77 18.01 12.33
N PHE A 178 -4.08 17.76 12.15
CA PHE A 178 -5.07 18.83 12.06
C PHE A 178 -5.30 19.53 13.40
N HIS A 179 -5.40 18.78 14.51
CA HIS A 179 -5.55 19.40 15.83
C HIS A 179 -4.34 20.26 16.22
N LEU A 180 -3.11 19.84 15.94
CA LEU A 180 -1.94 20.64 16.27
C LEU A 180 -1.89 21.98 15.50
N ARG A 181 -2.40 22.02 14.26
CA ARG A 181 -2.51 23.26 13.47
C ARG A 181 -3.65 24.20 13.89
N GLN A 182 -4.57 23.76 14.75
CA GLN A 182 -5.62 24.64 15.29
C GLN A 182 -5.17 25.40 16.54
N PHE A 183 -4.02 25.07 17.13
CA PHE A 183 -3.49 25.72 18.33
C PHE A 183 -2.26 26.61 18.06
N ASP A 184 -1.83 26.73 16.81
CA ASP A 184 -0.91 27.77 16.31
C ASP A 184 -1.71 28.88 15.62
#